data_AF-A0A1F6N4H8-F1
#
_entry.id   AF-A0A1F6N4H8-F1
#
_cell.length_a   1.000
_cell.length_b   1.000
_cell.length_c   1.000
_cell.angle_alpha   90.00
_cell.angle_beta   90.00
_cell.angle_gamma   90.00
#
_symmetry.space_group_name_H-M   'P 1'
#
loop_
_entity.id
_entity.type
_entity.pdbx_description
1 polymer ?
#
loop_
_entity_poly.entity_id
_entity_poly.type
_entity_poly.pdbx_seq_one_letter_code
_entity_poly.pdbx_strand_id
1 'polypeptide(L)'
;MRDTETPEMEVRPTSPENCFASVQKAGRAEGLSPDVVVVDTGQPIIPPLEMRSPQTPEEVDEIYRWTIRNGIIDHHGVDASVLEMPEGGTRRCAAKMVADFPDEVLALIQEKNIKGVSGHIDSDLDSITATYLTKILVDTRSVSGLPKFTQKLGEIVNLVDYGRFGETDPQRFIKSLPGYFGSLKNVLFDKMHAAIGAIWRSAEIPKEEKAGRSKAVSEQFHGELITQMFAIFNACAKAESEGFQINFEDLDTTNGLTFSDEFKELLRIGREKSLTDVEAFNQEFESAEQRRVTIRTKEGANLEVTLLIFGQTKLSPLAVTNMAYMRMPPETIVAVYAGQDRKKGGDNYDIGMKVESLDLFDLTSLEAIFNDAEREKREPILLSLRQKEKEGTLSEEETKLLKTWTTLRPGKEYLGIGDPTVCVAGGSLIAASKTSLLNAEDFRRVVTNFFSK
;
A
#
# COMPACT_ATOMS: atom_id res chain seq x y z
N MET A 1 -37.10 39.41 13.14
CA MET A 1 -36.42 38.17 12.73
C MET A 1 -34.97 38.56 12.52
N ARG A 2 -34.04 38.03 13.32
CA ARG A 2 -32.61 38.23 13.08
C ARG A 2 -32.19 37.12 12.15
N ASP A 3 -31.89 37.46 10.91
CA ASP A 3 -31.17 36.59 10.00
C ASP A 3 -29.80 36.35 10.63
N THR A 4 -29.64 35.18 11.25
CA THR A 4 -28.31 34.65 11.56
C THR A 4 -27.78 34.10 10.24
N GLU A 5 -27.09 34.96 9.49
CA GLU A 5 -26.14 34.51 8.47
C GLU A 5 -25.16 33.57 9.18
N THR A 6 -25.30 32.27 8.91
CA THR A 6 -24.27 31.28 9.20
C THR A 6 -23.01 31.79 8.50
N PRO A 7 -21.89 32.03 9.20
CA PRO A 7 -20.69 32.49 8.53
C PRO A 7 -20.33 31.45 7.47
N GLU A 8 -20.32 31.87 6.20
CA GLU A 8 -19.72 31.05 5.14
C GLU A 8 -18.27 30.81 5.54
N MET A 9 -17.98 29.58 5.95
CA MET A 9 -16.65 29.19 6.37
C MET A 9 -15.76 29.27 5.14
N GLU A 10 -14.89 30.28 5.11
CA GLU A 10 -13.91 30.47 4.04
C GLU A 10 -13.04 29.21 3.95
N VAL A 11 -13.23 28.42 2.88
CA VAL A 11 -12.44 27.21 2.64
C VAL A 11 -11.01 27.62 2.33
N ARG A 12 -10.15 27.57 3.35
CA ARG A 12 -8.72 27.83 3.20
C ARG A 12 -8.04 26.60 2.61
N PRO A 13 -7.28 26.74 1.52
CA PRO A 13 -6.50 25.63 0.97
C PRO A 13 -5.55 25.06 2.03
N THR A 14 -5.55 23.74 2.19
CA THR A 14 -4.63 23.04 3.08
C THR A 14 -3.24 22.96 2.43
N SER A 15 -2.21 23.36 3.16
CA SER A 15 -0.81 23.31 2.70
C SER A 15 -0.12 22.02 3.18
N PRO A 16 0.80 21.44 2.39
CA PRO A 16 1.62 20.30 2.81
C PRO A 16 2.75 20.68 3.80
N GLU A 17 2.85 21.94 4.23
CA GLU A 17 3.78 22.35 5.28
C GLU A 17 3.59 21.53 6.57
N ASN A 18 4.68 21.11 7.21
CA ASN A 18 4.67 20.19 8.36
C ASN A 18 4.06 18.80 8.08
N CYS A 19 3.99 18.39 6.81
CA CYS A 19 3.83 16.99 6.44
C CYS A 19 5.21 16.36 6.19
N PHE A 20 5.46 15.20 6.77
CA PHE A 20 6.78 14.55 6.74
C PHE A 20 6.71 13.13 6.18
N ALA A 21 7.70 12.77 5.36
CA ALA A 21 7.87 11.40 4.89
C ALA A 21 8.51 10.52 5.98
N SER A 22 7.82 9.47 6.41
CA SER A 22 8.39 8.42 7.27
C SER A 22 8.89 7.25 6.43
N VAL A 23 10.14 6.83 6.70
CA VAL A 23 10.77 5.66 6.06
C VAL A 23 10.58 4.38 6.90
N GLN A 24 9.97 4.48 8.09
CA GLN A 24 9.91 3.36 9.04
C GLN A 24 8.70 2.46 8.75
N LYS A 25 8.89 1.38 7.98
CA LYS A 25 8.08 0.17 8.11
C LYS A 25 8.57 -0.62 9.33
N ALA A 26 7.70 -0.86 10.32
CA ALA A 26 7.91 -1.79 11.44
C ALA A 26 9.09 -1.53 12.43
N GLY A 27 9.40 -0.28 12.77
CA GLY A 27 10.20 0.08 13.94
C GLY A 27 9.34 0.72 15.03
N ARG A 28 9.72 0.63 16.32
CA ARG A 28 9.14 1.52 17.35
C ARG A 28 9.28 2.96 16.86
N ALA A 29 8.30 3.81 17.13
CA ALA A 29 8.34 5.27 16.96
C ALA A 29 9.43 5.97 17.81
N GLU A 30 10.56 5.32 18.06
CA GLU A 30 11.77 5.91 18.62
C GLU A 30 12.32 6.89 17.57
N GLY A 31 11.92 8.15 17.68
CA GLY A 31 12.44 9.26 16.86
C GLY A 31 11.38 10.16 16.22
N LEU A 32 10.08 9.87 16.35
CA LEU A 32 9.05 10.82 15.93
C LEU A 32 8.81 11.83 17.05
N SER A 33 8.76 13.11 16.67
CA SER A 33 8.56 14.20 17.62
C SER A 33 7.18 14.05 18.29
N PRO A 34 7.04 14.32 19.60
CA PRO A 34 5.77 14.18 20.31
C PRO A 34 4.65 15.09 19.77
N ASP A 35 4.98 16.06 18.91
CA ASP A 35 4.05 16.96 18.23
C ASP A 35 3.70 16.52 16.80
N VAL A 36 3.92 15.25 16.41
CA VAL A 36 3.56 14.71 15.10
C VAL A 36 2.67 13.48 15.25
N VAL A 37 1.57 13.42 14.51
CA VAL A 37 0.74 12.22 14.39
C VAL A 37 1.22 11.37 13.22
N VAL A 38 1.25 10.05 13.41
CA VAL A 38 1.71 9.10 12.41
C VAL A 38 0.50 8.53 11.69
N VAL A 39 0.54 8.51 10.36
CA VAL A 39 -0.53 7.96 9.53
C VAL A 39 0.04 6.91 8.58
N ASP A 40 -0.59 5.74 8.58
CA ASP A 40 -0.39 4.68 7.61
C ASP A 40 1.07 4.29 7.35
N THR A 41 1.82 3.93 8.39
CA THR A 41 3.27 3.66 8.27
C THR A 41 3.64 2.18 8.28
N GLY A 42 2.67 1.28 8.39
CA GLY A 42 2.90 -0.13 8.68
C GLY A 42 3.55 -0.33 10.05
N GLN A 43 3.26 0.56 11.02
CA GLN A 43 3.74 0.40 12.38
C GLN A 43 2.85 -0.60 13.13
N PRO A 44 3.40 -1.76 13.57
CA PRO A 44 2.60 -2.72 14.31
C PRO A 44 2.35 -2.16 15.71
N ILE A 45 1.21 -1.49 15.91
CA ILE A 45 0.60 -1.50 17.22
C ILE A 45 -0.34 -2.71 17.25
N ILE A 46 0.03 -3.66 18.09
CA ILE A 46 -0.85 -4.76 18.44
C ILE A 46 -1.73 -4.24 19.58
N PRO A 47 -3.06 -4.16 19.40
CA PRO A 47 -3.98 -3.89 20.51
C PRO A 47 -3.71 -4.87 21.65
N PRO A 48 -3.93 -4.51 22.93
CA PRO A 48 -3.67 -5.42 24.04
C PRO A 48 -4.33 -6.80 23.81
N LEU A 49 -3.51 -7.87 23.86
CA LEU A 49 -3.86 -9.29 23.64
C LEU A 49 -5.05 -9.84 24.47
N GLU A 50 -5.57 -9.05 25.40
CA GLU A 50 -6.78 -9.39 26.18
C GLU A 50 -8.08 -9.19 25.39
N MET A 51 -8.02 -8.51 24.23
CA MET A 51 -9.13 -8.46 23.28
C MET A 51 -9.17 -9.79 22.51
N ARG A 52 -10.16 -10.62 22.84
CA ARG A 52 -10.58 -11.77 22.01
C ARG A 52 -10.89 -11.27 20.59
N SER A 53 -10.91 -12.15 19.59
CA SER A 53 -11.42 -11.79 18.25
C SER A 53 -12.73 -11.00 18.42
N PRO A 54 -12.84 -9.79 17.83
CA PRO A 54 -14.00 -8.95 18.04
C PRO A 54 -15.26 -9.71 17.62
N GLN A 55 -16.27 -9.69 18.49
CA GLN A 55 -17.55 -10.37 18.30
C GLN A 55 -18.60 -9.42 17.71
N THR A 56 -18.36 -8.12 17.76
CA THR A 56 -19.30 -7.07 17.32
C THR A 56 -18.61 -5.99 16.49
N PRO A 57 -19.31 -5.31 15.56
CA PRO A 57 -18.77 -4.16 14.85
C PRO A 57 -18.26 -3.06 15.78
N GLU A 58 -18.89 -2.85 16.93
CA GLU A 58 -18.49 -1.83 17.91
C GLU A 58 -17.13 -2.13 18.55
N GLU A 59 -16.81 -3.42 18.78
CA GLU A 59 -15.49 -3.82 19.27
C GLU A 59 -14.39 -3.58 18.23
N VAL A 60 -14.68 -3.76 16.95
CA VAL A 60 -13.77 -3.41 15.85
C VAL A 60 -13.51 -1.90 15.81
N ASP A 61 -14.57 -1.10 15.91
CA ASP A 61 -14.47 0.36 15.95
C ASP A 61 -13.62 0.84 17.11
N GLU A 62 -13.78 0.26 18.29
CA GLU A 62 -12.98 0.62 19.46
C GLU A 62 -11.49 0.28 19.30
N ILE A 63 -11.14 -0.78 18.57
CA ILE A 63 -9.74 -1.08 18.23
C ILE A 63 -9.16 0.04 17.35
N TYR A 64 -9.88 0.47 16.30
CA TYR A 64 -9.45 1.59 15.46
C TYR A 64 -9.36 2.91 16.24
N ARG A 65 -10.34 3.22 17.11
CA ARG A 65 -10.28 4.40 17.98
C ARG A 65 -9.10 4.34 18.95
N TRP A 66 -8.78 3.16 19.46
CA TRP A 66 -7.65 2.96 20.36
C TRP A 66 -6.31 3.25 19.67
N THR A 67 -6.09 2.82 18.42
CA THR A 67 -4.85 3.16 17.69
C THR A 67 -4.71 4.67 17.51
N ILE A 68 -5.80 5.36 17.14
CA ILE A 68 -5.87 6.82 17.03
C ILE A 68 -5.45 7.49 18.35
N ARG A 69 -6.06 7.12 19.49
CA ARG A 69 -5.71 7.71 20.81
C ARG A 69 -4.23 7.50 21.18
N ASN A 70 -3.61 6.44 20.69
CA ASN A 70 -2.18 6.17 20.89
C ASN A 70 -1.26 6.97 19.94
N GLY A 71 -1.82 7.74 19.00
CA GLY A 71 -1.08 8.63 18.11
C GLY A 71 -0.67 8.02 16.77
N ILE A 72 -1.25 6.88 16.41
CA ILE A 72 -0.96 6.14 15.19
C ILE A 72 -2.28 5.82 14.50
N ILE A 73 -2.50 6.42 13.34
CA ILE A 73 -3.65 6.19 12.49
C ILE A 73 -3.22 5.20 11.41
N ASP A 74 -3.20 3.92 11.76
CA ASP A 74 -2.65 2.85 10.93
C ASP A 74 -3.53 1.60 11.08
N HIS A 75 -3.91 1.03 9.94
CA HIS A 75 -4.83 -0.11 9.88
C HIS A 75 -4.10 -1.45 9.82
N HIS A 76 -2.83 -1.49 9.41
CA HIS A 76 -2.08 -2.72 9.19
C HIS A 76 -2.04 -3.61 10.45
N GLY A 77 -1.78 -3.00 11.61
CA GLY A 77 -1.78 -3.71 12.89
C GLY A 77 -3.16 -4.24 13.29
N VAL A 78 -4.21 -3.48 12.97
CA VAL A 78 -5.60 -3.90 13.23
C VAL A 78 -5.97 -5.06 12.31
N ASP A 79 -5.73 -4.94 11.01
CA ASP A 79 -6.05 -5.96 10.02
C ASP A 79 -5.26 -7.26 10.24
N ALA A 80 -4.02 -7.18 10.74
CA ALA A 80 -3.24 -8.34 11.15
C ALA A 80 -3.78 -9.02 12.42
N SER A 81 -4.41 -8.26 13.32
CA SER A 81 -4.96 -8.78 14.58
C SER A 81 -6.42 -9.27 14.46
N VAL A 82 -7.20 -8.64 13.58
CA VAL A 82 -8.63 -8.94 13.33
C VAL A 82 -8.74 -9.82 12.09
N LEU A 83 -8.38 -11.09 12.28
CA LEU A 83 -8.36 -12.10 11.22
C LEU A 83 -9.75 -12.38 10.62
N GLU A 84 -10.79 -12.31 11.44
CA GLU A 84 -12.19 -12.51 11.04
C GLU A 84 -13.00 -11.29 11.46
N MET A 85 -13.73 -10.70 10.51
CA MET A 85 -14.62 -9.58 10.79
C MET A 85 -15.98 -10.09 11.28
N PRO A 86 -16.54 -9.55 12.38
CA PRO A 86 -17.89 -9.87 12.80
C PRO A 86 -18.91 -9.45 11.73
N GLU A 87 -20.07 -10.08 11.71
CA GLU A 87 -21.15 -9.74 10.77
C GLU A 87 -21.49 -8.25 10.87
N GLY A 88 -21.47 -7.54 9.73
CA GLY A 88 -21.68 -6.09 9.66
C GLY A 88 -20.44 -5.23 10.01
N GLY A 89 -19.33 -5.85 10.43
CA GLY A 89 -18.05 -5.17 10.64
C GLY A 89 -17.37 -4.80 9.33
N THR A 90 -16.65 -3.68 9.32
CA THR A 90 -15.96 -3.18 8.13
C THR A 90 -14.49 -2.86 8.41
N ARG A 91 -13.61 -3.35 7.54
CA ARG A 91 -12.21 -2.92 7.49
C ARG A 91 -12.09 -1.45 7.07
N ARG A 92 -11.12 -0.75 7.65
CA ARG A 92 -10.89 0.69 7.45
C ARG A 92 -9.41 0.97 7.21
N CYS A 93 -9.08 1.49 6.03
CA CYS A 93 -7.77 2.08 5.75
C CYS A 93 -7.61 3.38 6.55
N ALA A 94 -6.39 3.94 6.60
CA ALA A 94 -6.11 5.12 7.40
C ALA A 94 -7.00 6.32 7.03
N ALA A 95 -7.29 6.52 5.75
CA ALA A 95 -8.19 7.59 5.30
C ALA A 95 -9.62 7.42 5.84
N LYS A 96 -10.14 6.18 5.82
CA LYS A 96 -11.47 5.87 6.36
C LYS A 96 -11.52 6.02 7.87
N MET A 97 -10.44 5.69 8.58
CA MET A 97 -10.34 5.93 10.02
C MET A 97 -10.48 7.42 10.36
N VAL A 98 -9.79 8.31 9.63
CA VAL A 98 -9.91 9.77 9.86
C VAL A 98 -11.31 10.28 9.51
N ALA A 99 -11.91 9.75 8.44
CA ALA A 99 -13.26 10.12 8.03
C ALA A 99 -14.31 9.68 9.06
N ASP A 100 -14.22 8.45 9.59
CA ASP A 100 -15.20 7.86 10.51
C ASP A 100 -15.08 8.38 11.94
N PHE A 101 -13.86 8.69 12.38
CA PHE A 101 -13.54 9.06 13.75
C PHE A 101 -12.85 10.44 13.84
N PRO A 102 -13.41 11.51 13.22
CA PRO A 102 -12.74 12.81 13.16
C PRO A 102 -12.64 13.47 14.54
N ASP A 103 -13.59 13.19 15.44
CA ASP A 103 -13.58 13.70 16.82
C ASP A 103 -12.44 13.06 17.64
N GLU A 104 -12.17 11.77 17.49
CA GLU A 104 -11.03 11.10 18.13
C GLU A 104 -9.70 11.64 17.63
N VAL A 105 -9.58 11.84 16.32
CA VAL A 105 -8.37 12.43 15.71
C VAL A 105 -8.18 13.87 16.22
N LEU A 106 -9.26 14.66 16.29
CA LEU A 106 -9.19 16.01 16.83
C LEU A 106 -8.81 16.03 18.32
N ALA A 107 -9.39 15.14 19.13
CA ALA A 107 -9.08 15.02 20.55
C ALA A 107 -7.58 14.70 20.76
N LEU A 108 -7.05 13.73 20.02
CA LEU A 108 -5.61 13.42 19.99
C LEU A 108 -4.77 14.67 19.65
N ILE A 109 -5.14 15.36 18.57
CA ILE A 109 -4.44 16.55 18.08
C ILE A 109 -4.38 17.65 19.14
N GLN A 110 -5.47 17.85 19.89
CA GLN A 110 -5.57 18.84 20.95
C GLN A 110 -4.83 18.41 22.21
N GLU A 111 -5.01 17.16 22.66
CA GLU A 111 -4.39 16.61 23.87
C GLU A 111 -2.86 16.62 23.78
N LYS A 112 -2.31 16.16 22.65
CA LYS A 112 -0.86 16.06 22.44
C LYS A 112 -0.25 17.31 21.81
N ASN A 113 -1.05 18.35 21.55
CA ASN A 113 -0.62 19.58 20.87
C ASN A 113 0.13 19.28 19.54
N ILE A 114 -0.43 18.36 18.74
CA ILE A 114 0.14 17.93 17.47
C ILE A 114 0.20 19.12 16.50
N LYS A 115 1.31 19.29 15.78
CA LYS A 115 1.58 20.37 14.83
C LYS A 115 1.88 19.89 13.42
N GLY A 116 2.16 18.60 13.25
CA GLY A 116 2.47 18.02 11.95
C GLY A 116 1.91 16.62 11.79
N VAL A 117 2.02 16.11 10.57
CA VAL A 117 1.55 14.78 10.19
C VAL A 117 2.69 14.04 9.50
N SER A 118 2.94 12.80 9.86
CA SER A 118 3.94 11.97 9.19
C SER A 118 3.26 10.79 8.51
N GLY A 119 3.29 10.78 7.19
CA GLY A 119 2.78 9.70 6.34
C GLY A 119 3.90 8.80 5.83
N HIS A 120 3.55 7.68 5.24
CA HIS A 120 4.53 6.72 4.71
C HIS A 120 5.15 7.20 3.40
N ILE A 121 6.46 6.96 3.24
CA ILE A 121 7.23 7.46 2.09
C ILE A 121 6.75 6.90 0.74
N ASP A 122 6.22 5.68 0.70
CA ASP A 122 5.65 5.09 -0.53
C ASP A 122 4.36 5.81 -0.97
N SER A 123 3.75 6.58 -0.06
CA SER A 123 2.76 7.60 -0.36
C SER A 123 1.54 7.04 -1.11
N ASP A 124 0.91 6.06 -0.50
CA ASP A 124 -0.29 5.44 -1.05
C ASP A 124 -1.51 6.35 -0.90
N LEU A 125 -2.56 6.03 -1.66
CA LEU A 125 -3.70 6.93 -1.80
C LEU A 125 -4.36 7.18 -0.44
N ASP A 126 -4.46 6.15 0.39
CA ASP A 126 -4.98 6.24 1.74
C ASP A 126 -4.04 6.99 2.69
N SER A 127 -2.73 6.75 2.63
CA SER A 127 -1.72 7.52 3.37
C SER A 127 -1.80 9.03 3.09
N ILE A 128 -1.84 9.42 1.82
CA ILE A 128 -1.91 10.83 1.41
C ILE A 128 -3.27 11.44 1.77
N THR A 129 -4.36 10.69 1.58
CA THR A 129 -5.71 11.17 1.94
C THR A 129 -5.85 11.34 3.45
N ALA A 130 -5.38 10.38 4.25
CA ALA A 130 -5.33 10.48 5.70
C ALA A 130 -4.48 11.67 6.14
N THR A 131 -3.33 11.88 5.48
CA THR A 131 -2.46 13.04 5.71
C THR A 131 -3.22 14.35 5.47
N TYR A 132 -3.94 14.47 4.35
CA TYR A 132 -4.73 15.66 4.02
C TYR A 132 -5.81 15.96 5.05
N LEU A 133 -6.65 14.97 5.37
CA LEU A 133 -7.76 15.12 6.31
C LEU A 133 -7.25 15.44 7.72
N THR A 134 -6.21 14.75 8.17
CA THR A 134 -5.58 15.01 9.47
C THR A 134 -4.95 16.39 9.51
N LYS A 135 -4.33 16.84 8.41
CA LYS A 135 -3.73 18.17 8.32
C LYS A 135 -4.77 19.28 8.45
N ILE A 136 -5.95 19.12 7.85
CA ILE A 136 -7.07 20.04 8.06
C ILE A 136 -7.43 20.16 9.55
N LEU A 137 -7.52 19.03 10.26
CA LEU A 137 -7.83 19.04 11.70
C LEU A 137 -6.71 19.69 12.53
N VAL A 138 -5.44 19.50 12.16
CA VAL A 138 -4.29 20.18 12.78
C VAL A 138 -4.36 21.70 12.60
N ASP A 139 -4.67 22.15 11.38
CA ASP A 139 -4.69 23.57 11.02
C ASP A 139 -5.89 24.33 11.56
N THR A 140 -7.07 23.70 11.49
CA THR A 140 -8.35 24.33 11.86
C THR A 140 -8.73 24.12 13.31
N ARG A 141 -8.18 23.05 13.94
CA ARG A 141 -8.57 22.58 15.28
C ARG A 141 -10.08 22.35 15.44
N SER A 142 -10.76 22.00 14.35
CA SER A 142 -12.20 21.76 14.33
C SER A 142 -12.60 20.71 13.30
N VAL A 143 -13.49 19.79 13.68
CA VAL A 143 -14.13 18.85 12.73
C VAL A 143 -14.95 19.60 11.68
N SER A 144 -15.51 20.77 12.01
CA SER A 144 -16.22 21.61 11.03
C SER A 144 -15.33 22.11 9.90
N GLY A 145 -14.01 22.05 10.06
CA GLY A 145 -13.03 22.42 9.03
C GLY A 145 -12.93 21.40 7.89
N LEU A 146 -13.39 20.15 8.11
CA LEU A 146 -13.35 19.09 7.11
C LEU A 146 -14.36 19.36 5.96
N PRO A 147 -13.99 19.08 4.69
CA PRO A 147 -14.92 19.14 3.56
C PRO A 147 -16.13 18.23 3.76
N LYS A 148 -17.30 18.60 3.21
CA LYS A 148 -18.51 17.78 3.35
C LYS A 148 -18.37 16.44 2.63
N PHE A 149 -17.56 16.37 1.58
CA PHE A 149 -17.25 15.12 0.89
C PHE A 149 -16.32 14.16 1.66
N THR A 150 -15.85 14.51 2.87
CA THR A 150 -14.86 13.70 3.63
C THR A 150 -15.27 12.23 3.75
N GLN A 151 -16.55 11.96 4.05
CA GLN A 151 -17.07 10.58 4.14
C GLN A 151 -16.93 9.84 2.81
N LYS A 152 -17.39 10.45 1.71
CA LYS A 152 -17.31 9.88 0.36
C LYS A 152 -15.86 9.65 -0.08
N LEU A 153 -14.96 10.55 0.28
CA LEU A 153 -13.54 10.43 0.00
C LEU A 153 -12.94 9.23 0.77
N GLY A 154 -13.24 9.12 2.07
CA GLY A 154 -12.84 7.97 2.88
C GLY A 154 -13.37 6.65 2.32
N GLU A 155 -14.63 6.58 1.92
CA GLU A 155 -15.25 5.38 1.33
C GLU A 155 -14.55 4.93 0.05
N ILE A 156 -14.31 5.85 -0.89
CA ILE A 156 -13.66 5.52 -2.18
C ILE A 156 -12.23 5.06 -1.97
N VAL A 157 -11.50 5.73 -1.08
CA VAL A 157 -10.12 5.36 -0.78
C VAL A 157 -10.05 4.02 -0.04
N ASN A 158 -11.02 3.71 0.82
CA ASN A 158 -11.17 2.40 1.45
C ASN A 158 -11.42 1.29 0.41
N LEU A 159 -12.28 1.55 -0.58
CA LEU A 159 -12.50 0.59 -1.66
C LEU A 159 -11.21 0.33 -2.44
N VAL A 160 -10.39 1.35 -2.68
CA VAL A 160 -9.12 1.20 -3.41
C VAL A 160 -8.13 0.39 -2.59
N ASP A 161 -7.94 0.75 -1.32
CA ASP A 161 -6.97 0.13 -0.44
C ASP A 161 -7.22 -1.37 -0.21
N TYR A 162 -8.49 -1.78 -0.21
CA TYR A 162 -8.88 -3.19 -0.10
C TYR A 162 -9.15 -3.88 -1.46
N GLY A 163 -8.79 -3.27 -2.59
CA GLY A 163 -8.94 -3.88 -3.92
C GLY A 163 -10.39 -4.09 -4.38
N ARG A 164 -11.32 -3.29 -3.85
CA ARG A 164 -12.78 -3.32 -4.08
C ARG A 164 -13.27 -2.23 -5.03
N PHE A 165 -12.39 -1.35 -5.52
CA PHE A 165 -12.77 -0.32 -6.47
C PHE A 165 -13.12 -0.96 -7.83
N GLY A 166 -14.41 -0.92 -8.20
CA GLY A 166 -14.96 -1.76 -9.27
C GLY A 166 -14.89 -1.20 -10.70
N GLU A 167 -14.21 -0.09 -10.95
CA GLU A 167 -14.16 0.50 -12.30
C GLU A 167 -13.16 -0.24 -13.20
N THR A 168 -13.69 -1.13 -14.04
CA THR A 168 -12.88 -1.96 -14.95
C THR A 168 -12.58 -1.32 -16.31
N ASP A 169 -13.33 -0.29 -16.72
CA ASP A 169 -13.08 0.44 -17.97
C ASP A 169 -11.87 1.36 -17.80
N PRO A 170 -10.76 1.14 -18.53
CA PRO A 170 -9.55 1.93 -18.37
C PRO A 170 -9.77 3.43 -18.61
N GLN A 171 -10.67 3.79 -19.53
CA GLN A 171 -10.97 5.18 -19.88
C GLN A 171 -11.78 5.90 -18.80
N ARG A 172 -12.54 5.16 -18.01
CA ARG A 172 -13.25 5.69 -16.83
C ARG A 172 -12.33 5.69 -15.62
N PHE A 173 -11.55 4.62 -15.43
CA PHE A 173 -10.58 4.52 -14.35
C PHE A 173 -9.63 5.72 -14.32
N ILE A 174 -9.02 6.10 -15.45
CA ILE A 174 -8.08 7.24 -15.50
C ILE A 174 -8.70 8.61 -15.16
N LYS A 175 -10.03 8.71 -15.15
CA LYS A 175 -10.77 9.91 -14.77
C LYS A 175 -11.21 9.90 -13.31
N SER A 176 -11.22 8.72 -12.67
CA SER A 176 -11.49 8.58 -11.24
C SER A 176 -10.34 9.14 -10.39
N LEU A 177 -10.60 9.39 -9.10
CA LEU A 177 -9.57 9.78 -8.13
C LEU A 177 -8.39 8.78 -8.09
N PRO A 178 -8.61 7.46 -8.04
CA PRO A 178 -7.54 6.46 -8.16
C PRO A 178 -6.73 6.60 -9.45
N GLY A 179 -7.39 6.89 -10.57
CA GLY A 179 -6.73 7.14 -11.86
C GLY A 179 -5.87 8.39 -11.89
N TYR A 180 -6.35 9.48 -11.28
CA TYR A 180 -5.56 10.72 -11.09
C TYR A 180 -4.31 10.43 -10.25
N PHE A 181 -4.49 9.77 -9.10
CA PHE A 181 -3.40 9.40 -8.22
C PHE A 181 -2.38 8.49 -8.92
N GLY A 182 -2.84 7.41 -9.58
CA GLY A 182 -1.98 6.49 -10.31
C GLY A 182 -1.20 7.19 -11.44
N SER A 183 -1.84 8.09 -12.17
CA SER A 183 -1.21 8.90 -13.22
C SER A 183 -0.08 9.77 -12.67
N LEU A 184 -0.31 10.47 -11.57
CA LEU A 184 0.72 11.30 -10.92
C LEU A 184 1.85 10.44 -10.34
N LYS A 185 1.52 9.38 -9.60
CA LYS A 185 2.48 8.46 -9.00
C LYS A 185 3.38 7.85 -10.07
N ASN A 186 2.82 7.41 -11.19
CA ASN A 186 3.57 6.82 -12.31
C ASN A 186 4.62 7.78 -12.91
N VAL A 187 4.27 9.05 -13.11
CA VAL A 187 5.20 10.05 -13.67
C VAL A 187 6.28 10.42 -12.66
N LEU A 188 5.91 10.64 -11.41
CA LEU A 188 6.85 11.04 -10.36
C LEU A 188 7.80 9.89 -10.00
N PHE A 189 7.32 8.65 -9.96
CA PHE A 189 8.15 7.48 -9.66
C PHE A 189 9.18 7.21 -10.76
N ASP A 190 8.85 7.41 -12.03
CA ASP A 190 9.83 7.29 -13.13
C ASP A 190 10.96 8.29 -12.98
N LYS A 191 10.62 9.56 -12.68
CA LYS A 191 11.61 10.61 -12.43
C LYS A 191 12.48 10.27 -11.21
N MET A 192 11.87 9.80 -10.13
CA MET A 192 12.56 9.33 -8.93
C MET A 192 13.54 8.19 -9.25
N HIS A 193 13.08 7.13 -9.91
CA HIS A 193 13.90 5.97 -10.24
C HIS A 193 15.03 6.31 -11.23
N ALA A 194 14.79 7.23 -12.17
CA ALA A 194 15.82 7.73 -13.06
C ALA A 194 16.93 8.48 -12.29
N ALA A 195 16.53 9.38 -11.38
CA ALA A 195 17.45 10.15 -10.55
C ALA A 195 18.26 9.26 -9.59
N ILE A 196 17.60 8.36 -8.86
CA ILE A 196 18.26 7.35 -8.02
C ILE A 196 19.19 6.48 -8.89
N GLY A 197 18.72 6.06 -10.07
CA GLY A 197 19.54 5.30 -11.01
C GLY A 197 20.82 6.01 -11.43
N ALA A 198 20.78 7.33 -11.63
CA ALA A 198 21.95 8.13 -11.96
C ALA A 198 22.94 8.18 -10.78
N ILE A 199 22.45 8.35 -9.55
CA ILE A 199 23.27 8.31 -8.33
C ILE A 199 24.01 6.98 -8.23
N TRP A 200 23.32 5.85 -8.41
CA TRP A 200 23.92 4.53 -8.23
C TRP A 200 24.92 4.16 -9.33
N ARG A 201 24.72 4.65 -10.55
CA ARG A 201 25.67 4.47 -11.67
C ARG A 201 26.91 5.34 -11.57
N SER A 202 26.90 6.40 -10.76
CA SER A 202 28.08 7.25 -10.58
C SER A 202 29.20 6.49 -9.87
N ALA A 203 30.37 6.39 -10.50
CA ALA A 203 31.55 5.76 -9.89
C ALA A 203 32.20 6.66 -8.81
N GLU A 204 31.90 7.96 -8.83
CA GLU A 204 32.56 8.98 -8.00
C GLU A 204 31.95 9.13 -6.60
N ILE A 205 30.71 8.67 -6.41
CA ILE A 205 30.00 8.82 -5.13
C ILE A 205 30.25 7.56 -4.27
N PRO A 206 30.78 7.70 -3.04
CA PRO A 206 30.88 6.59 -2.09
C PRO A 206 29.51 5.96 -1.79
N LYS A 207 29.49 4.65 -1.50
CA LYS A 207 28.24 3.88 -1.36
C LYS A 207 27.36 4.37 -0.21
N GLU A 208 27.98 4.78 0.90
CA GLU A 208 27.32 5.32 2.08
C GLU A 208 26.60 6.63 1.75
N GLU A 209 27.23 7.46 0.91
CA GLU A 209 26.67 8.72 0.46
C GLU A 209 25.56 8.51 -0.59
N LYS A 210 25.67 7.50 -1.46
CA LYS A 210 24.61 7.13 -2.41
C LYS A 210 23.30 6.80 -1.71
N ALA A 211 23.36 6.11 -0.57
CA ALA A 211 22.17 5.78 0.22
C ALA A 211 21.48 7.04 0.76
N GLY A 212 22.24 7.96 1.38
CA GLY A 212 21.70 9.23 1.87
C GLY A 212 21.10 10.10 0.75
N ARG A 213 21.79 10.22 -0.38
CA ARG A 213 21.29 10.95 -1.56
C ARG A 213 20.03 10.30 -2.15
N SER A 214 19.96 8.97 -2.21
CA SER A 214 18.77 8.25 -2.71
C SER A 214 17.56 8.47 -1.82
N LYS A 215 17.76 8.52 -0.49
CA LYS A 215 16.71 8.85 0.47
C LYS A 215 16.19 10.27 0.26
N ALA A 216 17.08 11.27 0.16
CA ALA A 216 16.68 12.66 -0.08
C ALA A 216 15.89 12.83 -1.39
N VAL A 217 16.28 12.11 -2.46
CA VAL A 217 15.50 12.07 -3.71
C VAL A 217 14.10 11.49 -3.46
N SER A 218 13.99 10.38 -2.73
CA SER A 218 12.69 9.76 -2.44
C SER A 218 11.78 10.70 -1.63
N GLU A 219 12.34 11.41 -0.64
CA GLU A 219 11.62 12.41 0.16
C GLU A 219 11.14 13.60 -0.68
N GLN A 220 11.95 14.08 -1.63
CA GLN A 220 11.57 15.12 -2.56
C GLN A 220 10.34 14.69 -3.40
N PHE A 221 10.41 13.52 -4.03
CA PHE A 221 9.33 13.03 -4.89
C PHE A 221 8.04 12.71 -4.12
N HIS A 222 8.16 12.25 -2.88
CA HIS A 222 7.04 12.14 -1.95
C HIS A 222 6.39 13.51 -1.68
N GLY A 223 7.19 14.54 -1.38
CA GLY A 223 6.69 15.91 -1.17
C GLY A 223 6.01 16.50 -2.42
N GLU A 224 6.55 16.22 -3.61
CA GLU A 224 5.92 16.60 -4.87
C GLU A 224 4.56 15.90 -5.05
N LEU A 225 4.47 14.58 -4.82
CA LEU A 225 3.23 13.83 -4.94
C LEU A 225 2.15 14.32 -3.96
N ILE A 226 2.50 14.52 -2.69
CA ILE A 226 1.58 15.09 -1.69
C ILE A 226 1.08 16.46 -2.15
N THR A 227 1.97 17.32 -2.64
CA THR A 227 1.61 18.67 -3.11
C THR A 227 0.58 18.61 -4.24
N GLN A 228 0.78 17.73 -5.22
CA GLN A 228 -0.17 17.58 -6.33
C GLN A 228 -1.52 16.99 -5.87
N MET A 229 -1.50 16.01 -4.96
CA MET A 229 -2.72 15.44 -4.41
C MET A 229 -3.50 16.44 -3.54
N PHE A 230 -2.82 17.23 -2.72
CA PHE A 230 -3.44 18.32 -1.96
C PHE A 230 -4.08 19.36 -2.88
N ALA A 231 -3.46 19.66 -4.02
CA ALA A 231 -4.05 20.55 -5.02
C ALA A 231 -5.37 19.98 -5.59
N ILE A 232 -5.46 18.67 -5.83
CA ILE A 232 -6.73 18.01 -6.22
C ILE A 232 -7.79 18.19 -5.14
N PHE A 233 -7.46 17.83 -3.90
CA PHE A 233 -8.43 17.88 -2.81
C PHE A 233 -8.87 19.31 -2.48
N ASN A 234 -7.95 20.28 -2.51
CA ASN A 234 -8.27 21.69 -2.34
C ASN A 234 -9.15 22.22 -3.48
N ALA A 235 -8.91 21.80 -4.73
CA ALA A 235 -9.77 22.15 -5.85
C ALA A 235 -11.19 21.56 -5.66
N CYS A 236 -11.29 20.32 -5.17
CA CYS A 236 -12.58 19.73 -4.81
C CYS A 236 -13.27 20.50 -3.67
N ALA A 237 -12.54 20.87 -2.62
CA ALA A 237 -13.10 21.63 -1.48
C ALA A 237 -13.60 23.01 -1.92
N LYS A 238 -12.85 23.67 -2.81
CA LYS A 238 -13.28 24.92 -3.42
C LYS A 238 -14.54 24.72 -4.28
N ALA A 239 -14.56 23.75 -5.19
CA ALA A 239 -15.73 23.48 -6.03
C ALA A 239 -16.97 23.14 -5.18
N GLU A 240 -16.81 22.38 -4.10
CA GLU A 240 -17.89 22.10 -3.15
C GLU A 240 -18.41 23.37 -2.45
N SER A 241 -17.51 24.28 -2.07
CA SER A 241 -17.90 25.58 -1.48
C SER A 241 -18.67 26.47 -2.45
N GLU A 242 -18.42 26.31 -3.76
CA GLU A 242 -19.15 26.97 -4.85
C GLU A 242 -20.46 26.26 -5.23
N GLY A 243 -20.82 25.18 -4.50
CA GLY A 243 -22.07 24.45 -4.68
C GLY A 243 -22.02 23.31 -5.70
N PHE A 244 -20.84 22.94 -6.20
CA PHE A 244 -20.68 21.81 -7.12
C PHE A 244 -20.61 20.47 -6.38
N GLN A 245 -21.21 19.44 -6.97
CA GLN A 245 -21.11 18.08 -6.46
C GLN A 245 -19.82 17.43 -6.94
N ILE A 246 -19.05 16.86 -6.01
CA ILE A 246 -17.78 16.20 -6.32
C ILE A 246 -18.02 14.75 -6.76
N ASN A 247 -17.53 14.40 -7.94
CA ASN A 247 -17.59 13.05 -8.48
C ASN A 247 -16.19 12.42 -8.53
N PHE A 248 -15.83 11.68 -7.48
CA PHE A 248 -14.54 10.98 -7.41
C PHE A 248 -14.43 9.75 -8.33
N GLU A 249 -15.54 9.26 -8.88
CA GLU A 249 -15.50 8.19 -9.91
C GLU A 249 -15.20 8.76 -11.30
N ASP A 250 -15.50 10.04 -11.52
CA ASP A 250 -15.14 10.78 -12.74
C ASP A 250 -14.93 12.27 -12.41
N LEU A 251 -13.69 12.61 -12.04
CA LEU A 251 -13.31 13.98 -11.68
C LEU A 251 -13.40 14.93 -12.88
N ASP A 252 -13.28 14.44 -14.13
CA ASP A 252 -13.42 15.27 -15.33
C ASP A 252 -14.85 15.84 -15.45
N THR A 253 -15.85 15.18 -14.85
CA THR A 253 -17.25 15.66 -14.81
C THR A 253 -17.54 16.64 -13.67
N THR A 254 -16.60 16.83 -12.74
CA THR A 254 -16.78 17.76 -11.62
C THR A 254 -16.58 19.19 -12.11
N ASN A 255 -17.67 19.94 -12.19
CA ASN A 255 -17.64 21.36 -12.53
C ASN A 255 -16.84 22.16 -11.50
N GLY A 256 -16.14 23.21 -11.95
CA GLY A 256 -15.39 24.11 -11.07
C GLY A 256 -13.97 23.63 -10.73
N LEU A 257 -13.55 22.43 -11.13
CA LEU A 257 -12.16 22.01 -10.97
C LEU A 257 -11.23 22.77 -11.92
N THR A 258 -10.34 23.58 -11.37
CA THR A 258 -9.32 24.32 -12.11
C THR A 258 -7.93 23.89 -11.67
N PHE A 259 -7.14 23.40 -12.62
CA PHE A 259 -5.75 23.00 -12.39
C PHE A 259 -4.77 23.85 -13.19
N SER A 260 -3.53 23.94 -12.71
CA SER A 260 -2.43 24.57 -13.45
C SER A 260 -2.12 23.79 -14.74
N ASP A 261 -1.54 24.45 -15.73
CA ASP A 261 -1.17 23.78 -16.98
C ASP A 261 -0.07 22.74 -16.80
N GLU A 262 0.85 22.98 -15.84
CA GLU A 262 1.85 22.00 -15.43
C GLU A 262 1.20 20.72 -14.87
N PHE A 263 0.19 20.86 -14.01
CA PHE A 263 -0.55 19.71 -13.47
C PHE A 263 -1.30 18.96 -14.57
N LYS A 264 -1.96 19.68 -15.49
CA LYS A 264 -2.66 19.06 -16.63
C LYS A 264 -1.70 18.26 -17.51
N GLU A 265 -0.50 18.77 -17.74
CA GLU A 265 0.50 18.07 -18.54
C GLU A 265 1.04 16.83 -17.82
N LEU A 266 1.29 16.91 -16.50
CA LEU A 266 1.65 15.74 -15.69
C LEU A 266 0.57 14.66 -15.75
N LEU A 267 -0.71 15.04 -15.59
CA LEU A 267 -1.83 14.12 -15.72
C LEU A 267 -1.91 13.51 -17.12
N ARG A 268 -1.77 14.31 -18.18
CA ARG A 268 -1.82 13.80 -19.57
C ARG A 268 -0.79 12.70 -19.80
N ILE A 269 0.47 12.95 -19.43
CA ILE A 269 1.56 11.97 -19.54
C ILE A 269 1.27 10.73 -18.71
N GLY A 270 0.81 10.92 -17.46
CA GLY A 270 0.50 9.81 -16.56
C GLY A 270 -0.67 8.94 -17.02
N ARG A 271 -1.71 9.56 -17.61
CA ARG A 271 -2.86 8.86 -18.18
C ARG A 271 -2.46 8.01 -19.39
N GLU A 272 -1.66 8.56 -20.31
CA GLU A 272 -1.13 7.83 -21.46
C GLU A 272 -0.34 6.58 -21.04
N LYS A 273 0.51 6.74 -20.01
CA LYS A 273 1.25 5.61 -19.43
C LYS A 273 0.33 4.59 -18.76
N SER A 274 -0.61 5.05 -17.95
CA SER A 274 -1.55 4.16 -17.25
C SER A 274 -2.39 3.35 -18.24
N LEU A 275 -2.83 3.96 -19.34
CA LEU A 275 -3.50 3.25 -20.43
C LEU A 275 -2.60 2.20 -21.08
N THR A 276 -1.33 2.53 -21.32
CA THR A 276 -0.34 1.57 -21.86
C THR A 276 -0.14 0.38 -20.91
N ASP A 277 -0.03 0.64 -19.61
CA ASP A 277 0.13 -0.40 -18.58
C ASP A 277 -1.11 -1.30 -18.50
N VAL A 278 -2.31 -0.72 -18.61
CA VAL A 278 -3.56 -1.48 -18.65
C VAL A 278 -3.71 -2.30 -19.94
N GLU A 279 -3.29 -1.77 -21.08
CA GLU A 279 -3.25 -2.53 -22.34
C GLU A 279 -2.28 -3.71 -22.26
N ALA A 280 -1.10 -3.51 -21.68
CA ALA A 280 -0.14 -4.58 -21.43
C ALA A 280 -0.73 -5.63 -20.48
N PHE A 281 -1.38 -5.19 -19.39
CA PHE A 281 -2.08 -6.09 -18.49
C PHE A 281 -3.19 -6.87 -19.19
N ASN A 282 -3.99 -6.27 -20.07
CA ASN A 282 -5.05 -6.97 -20.80
C ASN A 282 -4.50 -8.16 -21.59
N GLN A 283 -3.38 -7.94 -22.30
CA GLN A 283 -2.72 -8.98 -23.07
C GLN A 283 -2.18 -10.10 -22.17
N GLU A 284 -1.58 -9.74 -21.04
CA GLU A 284 -1.09 -10.70 -20.05
C GLU A 284 -2.24 -11.45 -19.37
N PHE A 285 -3.37 -10.79 -19.11
CA PHE A 285 -4.56 -11.36 -18.48
C PHE A 285 -5.27 -12.37 -19.40
N GLU A 286 -5.39 -12.07 -20.69
CA GLU A 286 -5.96 -12.98 -21.69
C GLU A 286 -5.11 -14.24 -21.91
N SER A 287 -3.79 -14.13 -21.70
CA SER A 287 -2.84 -15.24 -21.85
C SER A 287 -2.47 -15.92 -20.53
N ALA A 288 -2.97 -15.42 -19.41
CA ALA A 288 -2.72 -15.98 -18.10
C ALA A 288 -3.28 -17.41 -18.00
N GLU A 289 -2.54 -18.28 -17.33
CA GLU A 289 -2.99 -19.64 -17.12
C GLU A 289 -4.12 -19.64 -16.08
N GLN A 290 -5.28 -20.18 -16.46
CA GLN A 290 -6.42 -20.31 -15.57
C GLN A 290 -6.69 -21.78 -15.27
N ARG A 291 -6.83 -22.11 -13.99
CA ARG A 291 -7.18 -23.45 -13.51
C ARG A 291 -8.27 -23.39 -12.45
N ARG A 292 -9.05 -24.45 -12.33
CA ARG A 292 -9.91 -24.70 -11.16
C ARG A 292 -9.16 -25.58 -10.19
N VAL A 293 -9.11 -25.16 -8.94
CA VAL A 293 -8.41 -25.87 -7.87
C VAL A 293 -9.31 -25.97 -6.66
N THR A 294 -9.21 -27.09 -5.94
CA THR A 294 -9.95 -27.27 -4.68
C THR A 294 -9.04 -26.86 -3.54
N ILE A 295 -9.49 -25.92 -2.72
CA ILE A 295 -8.81 -25.54 -1.49
C ILE A 295 -9.64 -25.98 -0.29
N ARG A 296 -8.97 -26.22 0.83
CA ARG A 296 -9.64 -26.48 2.10
C ARG A 296 -9.81 -25.16 2.85
N THR A 297 -11.04 -24.84 3.17
CA THR A 297 -11.39 -23.65 3.95
C THR A 297 -10.94 -23.78 5.41
N LYS A 298 -10.91 -22.66 6.14
CA LYS A 298 -10.64 -22.65 7.60
C LYS A 298 -11.58 -23.55 8.40
N GLU A 299 -12.84 -23.65 7.98
CA GLU A 299 -13.87 -24.53 8.57
C GLU A 299 -13.70 -26.01 8.17
N GLY A 300 -12.74 -26.32 7.31
CA GLY A 300 -12.42 -27.67 6.88
C GLY A 300 -13.23 -28.18 5.69
N ALA A 301 -14.12 -27.37 5.12
CA ALA A 301 -14.86 -27.64 3.90
C ALA A 301 -14.00 -27.46 2.65
N ASN A 302 -14.32 -28.17 1.56
CA ASN A 302 -13.65 -28.01 0.28
C ASN A 302 -14.37 -26.94 -0.56
N LEU A 303 -13.61 -25.98 -1.09
CA LEU A 303 -14.08 -24.90 -1.95
C LEU A 303 -13.34 -24.95 -3.29
N GLU A 304 -14.08 -24.86 -4.40
CA GLU A 304 -13.48 -24.73 -5.72
C GLU A 304 -13.21 -23.26 -6.02
N VAL A 305 -11.95 -22.91 -6.24
CA VAL A 305 -11.52 -21.55 -6.56
C VAL A 305 -10.81 -21.50 -7.91
N THR A 306 -10.79 -20.31 -8.51
CA THR A 306 -9.98 -20.05 -9.70
C THR A 306 -8.55 -19.76 -9.28
N LEU A 307 -7.59 -20.42 -9.92
CA LEU A 307 -6.17 -20.06 -9.83
C LEU A 307 -5.76 -19.43 -11.15
N LEU A 308 -5.33 -18.17 -11.10
CA LEU A 308 -4.85 -17.38 -12.23
C LEU A 308 -3.34 -17.17 -12.09
N ILE A 309 -2.56 -17.69 -13.04
CA ILE A 309 -1.09 -17.67 -12.99
C ILE A 309 -0.55 -16.83 -14.14
N PHE A 310 0.14 -15.74 -13.79
CA PHE A 310 0.92 -14.92 -14.70
C PHE A 310 2.38 -15.38 -14.63
N GLY A 311 2.74 -16.28 -15.54
CA GLY A 311 4.05 -16.96 -15.51
C GLY A 311 5.25 -16.01 -15.61
N GLN A 312 5.12 -14.92 -16.36
CA GLN A 312 6.08 -13.82 -16.42
C GLN A 312 5.36 -12.53 -16.84
N THR A 313 5.38 -11.50 -16.01
CA THR A 313 4.88 -10.16 -16.35
C THR A 313 6.02 -9.20 -16.67
N LYS A 314 5.79 -8.21 -17.53
CA LYS A 314 6.72 -7.06 -17.67
C LYS A 314 6.38 -5.91 -16.71
N LEU A 315 5.19 -5.95 -16.13
CA LEU A 315 4.69 -4.98 -15.16
C LEU A 315 5.21 -5.32 -13.75
N SER A 316 4.82 -4.52 -12.75
CA SER A 316 5.05 -4.91 -11.36
C SER A 316 4.06 -5.99 -10.93
N PRO A 317 4.48 -7.05 -10.20
CA PRO A 317 3.57 -8.07 -9.70
C PRO A 317 2.36 -7.50 -8.96
N LEU A 318 2.58 -6.48 -8.14
CA LEU A 318 1.52 -5.82 -7.37
C LEU A 318 0.49 -5.16 -8.28
N ALA A 319 0.93 -4.42 -9.31
CA ALA A 319 0.02 -3.79 -10.26
C ALA A 319 -0.83 -4.83 -11.01
N VAL A 320 -0.22 -5.94 -11.45
CA VAL A 320 -0.95 -7.03 -12.12
C VAL A 320 -1.95 -7.67 -11.17
N THR A 321 -1.55 -7.93 -9.93
CA THR A 321 -2.40 -8.55 -8.91
C THR A 321 -3.62 -7.69 -8.63
N ASN A 322 -3.44 -6.39 -8.42
CA ASN A 322 -4.53 -5.44 -8.18
C ASN A 322 -5.48 -5.35 -9.38
N MET A 323 -4.94 -5.23 -10.60
CA MET A 323 -5.77 -5.19 -11.82
C MET A 323 -6.53 -6.52 -12.03
N ALA A 324 -5.95 -7.66 -11.64
CA ALA A 324 -6.63 -8.94 -11.71
C ALA A 324 -7.77 -9.04 -10.69
N TYR A 325 -7.61 -8.52 -9.46
CA TYR A 325 -8.69 -8.46 -8.48
C TYR A 325 -9.87 -7.63 -8.95
N MET A 326 -9.65 -6.57 -9.73
CA MET A 326 -10.77 -5.80 -10.28
C MET A 326 -11.62 -6.58 -11.29
N ARG A 327 -11.09 -7.66 -11.88
CA ARG A 327 -11.75 -8.42 -12.97
C ARG A 327 -12.27 -9.77 -12.56
N MET A 328 -11.72 -10.32 -11.49
CA MET A 328 -12.01 -11.67 -11.06
C MET A 328 -13.00 -11.67 -9.89
N PRO A 329 -13.81 -12.72 -9.71
CA PRO A 329 -14.62 -12.88 -8.51
C PRO A 329 -13.73 -13.11 -7.28
N PRO A 330 -14.23 -12.87 -6.05
CA PRO A 330 -13.47 -13.08 -4.81
C PRO A 330 -12.82 -14.47 -4.71
N GLU A 331 -13.46 -15.52 -5.22
CA GLU A 331 -12.98 -16.91 -5.24
C GLU A 331 -11.87 -17.13 -6.30
N THR A 332 -10.89 -16.24 -6.33
CA THR A 332 -9.75 -16.27 -7.24
C THR A 332 -8.45 -16.02 -6.49
N ILE A 333 -7.49 -16.91 -6.69
CA ILE A 333 -6.10 -16.77 -6.30
C ILE A 333 -5.33 -16.27 -7.52
N VAL A 334 -4.63 -15.17 -7.36
CA VAL A 334 -3.80 -14.54 -8.39
C VAL A 334 -2.34 -14.74 -8.01
N ALA A 335 -1.57 -15.36 -8.89
CA ALA A 335 -0.15 -15.63 -8.71
C ALA A 335 0.63 -15.00 -9.87
N VAL A 336 1.52 -14.05 -9.57
CA VAL A 336 2.24 -13.25 -10.55
C VAL A 336 3.73 -13.32 -10.32
N TYR A 337 4.50 -13.62 -11.37
CA TYR A 337 5.96 -13.58 -11.33
C TYR A 337 6.50 -12.46 -12.22
N ALA A 338 7.41 -11.64 -11.69
CA ALA A 338 7.91 -10.41 -12.33
C ALA A 338 8.71 -10.62 -13.62
N GLY A 339 9.05 -11.86 -13.99
CA GLY A 339 9.73 -12.22 -15.24
C GLY A 339 11.18 -11.74 -15.40
N GLN A 340 11.64 -10.80 -14.57
CA GLN A 340 12.94 -10.13 -14.64
C GLN A 340 13.56 -9.90 -13.26
N ASP A 341 14.89 -9.92 -13.17
CA ASP A 341 15.62 -9.58 -11.95
C ASP A 341 15.32 -8.14 -11.51
N ARG A 342 14.70 -7.97 -10.34
CA ARG A 342 14.35 -6.67 -9.76
C ARG A 342 15.57 -6.00 -9.13
N LYS A 343 16.51 -5.56 -9.97
CA LYS A 343 17.79 -4.93 -9.56
C LYS A 343 17.63 -3.68 -8.66
N LYS A 344 16.43 -3.10 -8.54
CA LYS A 344 16.19 -1.79 -7.89
C LYS A 344 14.95 -1.77 -6.97
N GLY A 345 14.64 -2.88 -6.31
CA GLY A 345 13.50 -2.97 -5.40
C GLY A 345 12.18 -3.32 -6.11
N GLY A 346 11.23 -3.80 -5.32
CA GLY A 346 9.98 -4.42 -5.77
C GLY A 346 10.00 -5.95 -5.66
N ASP A 347 8.81 -6.52 -5.76
CA ASP A 347 8.59 -7.95 -5.56
C ASP A 347 8.98 -8.76 -6.79
N ASN A 348 9.62 -9.91 -6.56
CA ASN A 348 9.94 -10.88 -7.60
C ASN A 348 8.70 -11.70 -7.99
N TYR A 349 7.80 -11.90 -7.02
CA TYR A 349 6.49 -12.46 -7.24
C TYR A 349 5.53 -12.01 -6.16
N ASP A 350 4.25 -12.08 -6.51
CA ASP A 350 3.10 -11.86 -5.63
C ASP A 350 2.13 -13.03 -5.77
N ILE A 351 1.56 -13.49 -4.66
CA ILE A 351 0.46 -14.46 -4.66
C ILE A 351 -0.57 -14.01 -3.66
N GLY A 352 -1.80 -13.81 -4.10
CA GLY A 352 -2.84 -13.40 -3.18
C GLY A 352 -4.25 -13.67 -3.65
N MET A 353 -5.20 -13.24 -2.83
CA MET A 353 -6.63 -13.25 -3.12
C MET A 353 -7.25 -11.92 -2.68
N LYS A 354 -8.52 -11.70 -3.01
CA LYS A 354 -9.23 -10.54 -2.47
C LYS A 354 -9.41 -10.66 -0.96
N VAL A 355 -9.52 -9.52 -0.30
CA VAL A 355 -9.66 -9.45 1.16
C VAL A 355 -10.90 -10.18 1.69
N GLU A 356 -11.99 -10.24 0.92
CA GLU A 356 -13.22 -10.98 1.29
C GLU A 356 -12.99 -12.49 1.36
N SER A 357 -11.97 -13.00 0.68
CA SER A 357 -11.64 -14.43 0.64
C SER A 357 -10.73 -14.86 1.78
N LEU A 358 -10.24 -13.92 2.60
CA LEU A 358 -9.43 -14.21 3.78
C LEU A 358 -10.19 -15.01 4.84
N ASP A 359 -11.50 -14.82 4.94
CA ASP A 359 -12.35 -15.60 5.85
C ASP A 359 -12.47 -17.06 5.35
N LEU A 360 -12.31 -17.27 4.05
CA LEU A 360 -12.44 -18.58 3.42
C LEU A 360 -11.15 -19.38 3.47
N PHE A 361 -9.99 -18.75 3.25
CA PHE A 361 -8.71 -19.45 3.09
C PHE A 361 -7.53 -18.70 3.70
N ASP A 362 -6.66 -19.46 4.38
CA ASP A 362 -5.42 -18.95 4.96
C ASP A 362 -4.23 -19.24 4.02
N LEU A 363 -3.59 -18.18 3.54
CA LEU A 363 -2.41 -18.26 2.67
C LEU A 363 -1.14 -18.74 3.42
N THR A 364 -1.15 -18.83 4.75
CA THR A 364 0.03 -19.24 5.56
C THR A 364 0.61 -20.59 5.15
N SER A 365 -0.24 -21.56 4.76
CA SER A 365 0.24 -22.88 4.29
C SER A 365 1.00 -22.78 2.97
N LEU A 366 0.63 -21.82 2.11
CA LEU A 366 1.32 -21.56 0.85
C LEU A 366 2.67 -20.88 1.12
N GLU A 367 2.72 -19.92 2.05
CA GLU A 367 3.94 -19.27 2.49
C GLU A 367 5.00 -20.28 2.95
N ALA A 368 4.61 -21.24 3.80
CA ALA A 368 5.50 -22.29 4.28
C ALA A 368 6.12 -23.12 3.13
N ILE A 369 5.34 -23.43 2.11
CA ILE A 369 5.80 -24.21 0.95
C ILE A 369 6.75 -23.40 0.06
N PHE A 370 6.50 -22.10 -0.11
CA PHE A 370 7.44 -21.21 -0.78
C PHE A 370 8.75 -21.10 0.01
N ASN A 371 8.69 -21.02 1.33
CA ASN A 371 9.87 -20.99 2.19
C ASN A 371 10.69 -22.28 2.09
N ASP A 372 10.03 -23.44 2.02
CA ASP A 372 10.69 -24.72 1.80
C ASP A 372 11.38 -24.76 0.42
N ALA A 373 10.71 -24.32 -0.65
CA ALA A 373 11.27 -24.27 -1.99
C ALA A 373 12.50 -23.32 -2.09
N GLU A 374 12.42 -22.17 -1.44
CA GLU A 374 13.54 -21.22 -1.32
C GLU A 374 14.70 -21.82 -0.52
N ARG A 375 14.39 -22.53 0.59
CA ARG A 375 15.40 -23.21 1.42
C ARG A 375 16.13 -24.29 0.64
N GLU A 376 15.44 -25.09 -0.17
CA GLU A 376 16.05 -26.12 -1.03
C GLU A 376 17.08 -25.54 -2.01
N LYS A 377 16.85 -24.33 -2.54
CA LYS A 377 17.79 -23.63 -3.42
C LYS A 377 18.94 -22.98 -2.64
N ARG A 378 18.63 -22.45 -1.45
CA ARG A 378 19.59 -21.71 -0.61
C ARG A 378 20.61 -22.62 0.07
N GLU A 379 20.19 -23.77 0.60
CA GLU A 379 21.04 -24.61 1.46
C GLU A 379 22.33 -25.10 0.77
N PRO A 380 22.32 -25.54 -0.51
CA PRO A 380 23.55 -25.91 -1.22
C PRO A 380 24.54 -24.74 -1.35
N ILE A 381 24.03 -23.52 -1.56
CA ILE A 381 24.85 -22.30 -1.65
C ILE A 381 25.44 -21.98 -0.27
N LEU A 382 24.63 -22.04 0.79
CA LEU A 382 25.08 -21.84 2.17
C LEU A 382 26.16 -22.84 2.59
N LEU A 383 26.04 -24.11 2.22
CA LEU A 383 27.05 -25.13 2.49
C LEU A 383 28.38 -24.79 1.81
N SER A 384 28.34 -24.38 0.54
CA SER A 384 29.51 -23.91 -0.21
C SER A 384 30.16 -22.69 0.44
N LEU A 385 29.36 -21.69 0.83
CA LEU A 385 29.86 -20.48 1.50
C LEU A 385 30.48 -20.78 2.87
N ARG A 386 29.87 -21.66 3.68
CA ARG A 386 30.43 -22.10 4.97
C ARG A 386 31.73 -22.88 4.81
N GLN A 387 31.87 -23.62 3.71
CA GLN A 387 33.13 -24.29 3.40
C GLN A 387 34.22 -23.28 3.05
N LYS A 388 33.93 -22.31 2.16
CA LYS A 388 34.86 -21.21 1.85
C LYS A 388 35.24 -20.38 3.07
N GLU A 389 34.30 -20.18 4.01
CA GLU A 389 34.57 -19.51 5.28
C GLU A 389 35.64 -20.24 6.09
N LYS A 390 35.50 -21.55 6.22
CA LYS A 390 36.48 -22.42 6.91
C LYS A 390 37.84 -22.44 6.20
N GLU A 391 37.84 -22.34 4.88
CA GLU A 391 39.05 -22.31 4.05
C GLU A 391 39.71 -20.91 4.01
N GLY A 392 39.04 -19.88 4.53
CA GLY A 392 39.52 -18.49 4.48
C GLY A 392 39.50 -17.88 3.07
N THR A 393 38.68 -18.41 2.16
CA THR A 393 38.64 -18.04 0.74
C THR A 393 37.41 -17.24 0.34
N LEU A 394 36.56 -16.85 1.31
CA LEU A 394 35.38 -16.02 1.06
C LEU A 394 35.77 -14.65 0.47
N SER A 395 35.08 -14.27 -0.60
CA SER A 395 35.09 -12.87 -1.04
C SER A 395 34.28 -11.99 -0.06
N GLU A 396 34.43 -10.68 -0.19
CA GLU A 396 33.64 -9.71 0.59
C GLU A 396 32.14 -9.81 0.28
N GLU A 397 31.79 -10.07 -0.99
CA GLU A 397 30.40 -10.26 -1.43
C GLU A 397 29.81 -11.55 -0.87
N GLU A 398 30.59 -12.63 -0.88
CA GLU A 398 30.20 -13.93 -0.33
C GLU A 398 30.06 -13.88 1.20
N THR A 399 30.96 -13.16 1.88
CA THR A 399 30.87 -12.90 3.32
C THR A 399 29.59 -12.16 3.66
N LYS A 400 29.23 -11.14 2.85
CA LYS A 400 27.99 -10.39 3.03
C LYS A 400 26.76 -11.26 2.79
N LEU A 401 26.77 -12.09 1.75
CA LEU A 401 25.68 -13.01 1.43
C LEU A 401 25.48 -14.04 2.56
N LEU A 402 26.57 -14.67 3.01
CA LEU A 402 26.57 -15.62 4.11
C LEU A 402 26.04 -14.99 5.39
N LYS A 403 26.53 -13.80 5.77
CA LYS A 403 26.04 -13.07 6.94
C LYS A 403 24.55 -12.78 6.81
N THR A 404 24.10 -12.28 5.66
CA THR A 404 22.68 -11.94 5.39
C THR A 404 21.76 -13.16 5.58
N TRP A 405 22.19 -14.33 5.13
CA TRP A 405 21.40 -15.56 5.24
C TRP A 405 21.56 -16.30 6.57
N THR A 406 22.60 -16.01 7.38
CA THR A 406 22.86 -16.68 8.66
C THR A 406 22.50 -15.86 9.91
N THR A 407 22.39 -14.53 9.81
CA THR A 407 21.90 -13.68 10.93
C THR A 407 20.37 -13.66 11.08
N LEU A 408 19.66 -14.40 10.23
CA LEU A 408 18.20 -14.58 10.32
C LEU A 408 17.89 -15.62 11.42
N ARG A 409 17.00 -15.26 12.36
CA ARG A 409 16.70 -16.09 13.55
C ARG A 409 16.05 -17.43 13.15
N PRO A 410 16.36 -18.53 13.87
CA PRO A 410 15.60 -19.78 13.76
C PRO A 410 14.12 -19.52 14.14
N GLY A 411 13.17 -20.02 13.34
CA GLY A 411 11.72 -19.84 13.56
C GLY A 411 11.10 -18.60 12.90
N LYS A 412 11.90 -17.80 12.17
CA LYS A 412 11.42 -16.86 11.14
C LYS A 412 11.98 -17.30 9.79
N GLU A 413 11.53 -18.46 9.32
CA GLU A 413 11.93 -18.93 7.99
C GLU A 413 11.14 -18.15 6.93
N TYR A 414 11.76 -17.09 6.38
CA TYR A 414 11.54 -16.44 5.06
C TYR A 414 10.13 -15.91 4.72
N LEU A 415 9.93 -14.89 3.89
CA LEU A 415 10.79 -14.20 2.92
C LEU A 415 11.25 -12.82 3.43
N GLY A 416 11.93 -12.06 2.57
CA GLY A 416 11.69 -10.62 2.53
C GLY A 416 10.23 -10.32 2.16
N ILE A 417 9.25 -10.93 2.84
CA ILE A 417 7.88 -10.44 2.92
C ILE A 417 8.00 -9.20 3.80
N GLY A 418 8.52 -8.13 3.22
CA GLY A 418 8.14 -6.82 3.71
C GLY A 418 6.63 -6.78 3.58
N ASP A 419 5.98 -6.32 4.65
CA ASP A 419 4.58 -5.95 4.70
C ASP A 419 4.04 -5.70 3.27
N PRO A 420 3.10 -6.54 2.76
CA PRO A 420 2.64 -6.45 1.38
C PRO A 420 2.32 -4.99 1.10
N THR A 421 3.02 -4.41 0.13
CA THR A 421 2.92 -2.97 -0.12
C THR A 421 1.51 -2.69 -0.65
N VAL A 422 0.63 -2.24 0.25
CA VAL A 422 -0.33 -1.12 0.12
C VAL A 422 -1.39 -1.14 -0.99
N CYS A 423 -1.98 -2.31 -1.28
CA CYS A 423 -3.32 -2.41 -1.90
C CYS A 423 -4.06 -3.71 -1.53
N VAL A 424 -3.52 -4.52 -0.60
CA VAL A 424 -4.16 -5.77 -0.17
C VAL A 424 -3.77 -6.04 1.29
N ALA A 425 -4.43 -5.31 2.19
CA ALA A 425 -4.24 -5.45 3.63
C ALA A 425 -4.76 -6.79 4.20
N GLY A 426 -4.26 -7.18 5.38
CA GLY A 426 -4.81 -8.32 6.14
C GLY A 426 -4.25 -9.71 5.78
N GLY A 427 -3.06 -9.80 5.18
CA GLY A 427 -2.43 -11.10 4.88
C GLY A 427 -2.97 -11.80 3.64
N SER A 428 -3.70 -11.08 2.79
CA SER A 428 -4.27 -11.58 1.53
C SER A 428 -3.26 -11.66 0.39
N LEU A 429 -2.01 -11.26 0.63
CA LEU A 429 -0.94 -11.22 -0.34
C LEU A 429 0.38 -11.72 0.28
N ILE A 430 1.00 -12.70 -0.37
CA ILE A 430 2.38 -13.14 -0.15
C ILE A 430 3.23 -12.44 -1.21
N ALA A 431 4.11 -11.54 -0.78
CA ALA A 431 5.03 -10.82 -1.65
C ALA A 431 6.49 -11.24 -1.37
N ALA A 432 7.29 -11.37 -2.43
CA ALA A 432 8.70 -11.71 -2.31
C ALA A 432 9.61 -10.56 -2.72
N SER A 433 9.87 -9.64 -1.79
CA SER A 433 10.74 -8.50 -2.05
C SER A 433 12.22 -8.95 -2.05
N LYS A 434 12.89 -8.74 -3.19
CA LYS A 434 14.37 -8.64 -3.33
C LYS A 434 15.23 -9.90 -3.32
N THR A 435 14.80 -11.07 -2.83
CA THR A 435 15.74 -12.21 -2.61
C THR A 435 15.28 -13.59 -3.04
N SER A 436 14.16 -13.69 -3.76
CA SER A 436 13.70 -14.98 -4.26
C SER A 436 14.77 -15.64 -5.16
N LEU A 437 15.13 -16.88 -4.83
CA LEU A 437 15.99 -17.75 -5.66
C LEU A 437 15.17 -18.56 -6.67
N LEU A 438 13.84 -18.51 -6.57
CA LEU A 438 12.95 -19.14 -7.53
C LEU A 438 12.98 -18.38 -8.86
N ASN A 439 13.12 -19.12 -9.95
CA ASN A 439 12.85 -18.62 -11.29
C ASN A 439 11.36 -18.81 -11.65
N ALA A 440 10.94 -18.35 -12.83
CA ALA A 440 9.55 -18.46 -13.28
C ALA A 440 9.01 -19.91 -13.33
N GLU A 441 9.86 -20.88 -13.71
CA GLU A 441 9.49 -22.29 -13.76
C GLU A 441 9.33 -22.88 -12.36
N ASP A 442 10.26 -22.57 -11.46
CA ASP A 442 10.19 -22.95 -10.05
C ASP A 442 8.93 -22.37 -9.40
N PHE A 443 8.68 -21.07 -9.57
CA PHE A 443 7.48 -20.40 -9.07
C PHE A 443 6.21 -21.10 -9.55
N ARG A 444 6.05 -21.26 -10.88
CA ARG A 444 4.88 -21.89 -11.48
C ARG A 444 4.68 -23.32 -10.95
N ARG A 445 5.77 -24.08 -10.82
CA ARG A 445 5.77 -25.44 -10.29
C ARG A 445 5.31 -25.48 -8.83
N VAL A 446 5.83 -24.60 -7.97
CA VAL A 446 5.44 -24.52 -6.55
C VAL A 446 3.96 -24.19 -6.41
N VAL A 447 3.48 -23.14 -7.11
CA VAL A 447 2.06 -22.75 -7.13
C VAL A 447 1.19 -23.93 -7.57
N THR A 448 1.51 -24.52 -8.73
CA THR A 448 0.68 -25.58 -9.33
C THR A 448 0.64 -26.83 -8.44
N ASN A 449 1.78 -27.23 -7.88
CA ASN A 449 1.88 -28.42 -7.05
C ASN A 449 1.14 -28.28 -5.72
N PHE A 450 1.13 -27.08 -5.13
CA PHE A 450 0.36 -26.82 -3.92
C PHE A 450 -1.13 -27.07 -4.15
N PHE A 451 -1.68 -26.49 -5.21
CA PHE A 451 -3.10 -26.56 -5.52
C PHE A 451 -3.53 -27.83 -6.28
N SER A 452 -2.62 -28.79 -6.48
CA SER A 452 -2.92 -30.12 -7.06
C SER A 452 -3.03 -31.22 -5.99
N LYS A 453 -2.77 -30.89 -4.72
CA LYS A 453 -2.90 -31.78 -3.55
C LYS A 453 -4.20 -31.48 -2.84
#